data_AF-A0A960N3D9-F1
#
_entry.id   AF-A0A960N3D9-F1
#
_cell.length_a   1.000
_cell.length_b   1.000
_cell.length_c   1.000
_cell.angle_alpha   90.00
_cell.angle_beta   90.00
_cell.angle_gamma   90.00
#
_symmetry.space_group_name_H-M   'P 1'
#
loop_
_entity.id
_entity.type
_entity.pdbx_description
1 polymer ?
#
loop_
_entity_poly.entity_id
_entity_poly.type
_entity_poly.pdbx_seq_one_letter_code
_entity_poly.pdbx_strand_id
1 'polypeptide(L)'
;LGEIDPNTGNFFSSVLGESIDLARCPEMAEQLLQKRPEGSPSPGMIAPFLASWGRRDPEAMKEWLFSQDLDAIGSGVVQQALMPLLTDDPKALIEEISPRLGVQPALREAASEAWWGWIATDGEETSAIAWLRENSALAPEIGERRAWFRYVNSGDWTPERTSRVLAALKTLPQDDSLAAFSQNFLGKISEYQPKLVLDFAIDSLPLGSRSDQTVSRAVEKWAETEPEAAIQWSLEHLESTDVRESTLRSAIFRWGREDPLAAANMARNFPEKERNSALGNLGKGWADKDPQGILSYLKEATDPSAISSLTRHAFRQFSEDRRGADYVREALSMPGGKMRHDAVRGLFEGWADSDTSGGAAAIEQIPAGTLRDAAIQGFNEFAIESDPKLAIELATRISVPATRDRELVGRGRFWLKLDRKAAEAAIRVNPAIPATVKAEIFNPTTP
;
A
#
# COMPACT_ATOMS: atom_id res chain seq x y z
N LEU A 1 -28.00 7.22 -44.12
CA LEU A 1 -28.39 7.27 -42.68
C LEU A 1 -29.30 6.10 -42.26
N GLY A 2 -30.16 5.55 -43.14
CA GLY A 2 -31.07 4.44 -42.78
C GLY A 2 -30.46 3.02 -42.73
N GLU A 3 -29.18 2.85 -43.08
CA GLU A 3 -28.49 1.54 -43.14
C GLU A 3 -27.40 1.38 -42.06
N ILE A 4 -27.39 2.26 -41.07
CA ILE A 4 -26.30 2.36 -40.10
C ILE A 4 -26.74 1.68 -38.81
N ASP A 5 -26.07 0.58 -38.45
CA ASP A 5 -26.19 -0.04 -37.13
C ASP A 5 -25.54 0.90 -36.08
N PRO A 6 -26.33 1.47 -35.14
CA PRO A 6 -25.85 2.45 -34.18
C PRO A 6 -24.90 1.88 -33.12
N ASN A 7 -24.71 0.55 -33.05
CA ASN A 7 -23.97 -0.09 -31.96
C ASN A 7 -22.51 -0.42 -32.27
N THR A 8 -22.06 -0.36 -33.53
CA THR A 8 -20.77 -0.99 -33.91
C THR A 8 -19.63 -0.01 -34.19
N GLY A 9 -19.88 1.25 -34.57
CA GLY A 9 -18.86 2.31 -34.75
C GLY A 9 -17.81 2.10 -35.87
N ASN A 10 -17.44 0.85 -36.15
CA ASN A 10 -16.40 0.43 -37.08
C ASN A 10 -16.75 0.66 -38.56
N PHE A 11 -18.03 0.89 -38.90
CA PHE A 11 -18.47 1.14 -40.27
C PHE A 11 -18.33 2.60 -40.72
N PHE A 12 -18.01 3.54 -39.83
CA PHE A 12 -17.96 4.95 -40.21
C PHE A 12 -16.69 5.35 -40.94
N SER A 13 -15.51 4.81 -40.61
CA SER A 13 -14.30 5.12 -41.39
C SER A 13 -14.40 4.58 -42.82
N SER A 14 -15.14 3.48 -43.04
CA SER A 14 -15.41 2.94 -44.38
C SER A 14 -16.52 3.70 -45.13
N VAL A 15 -17.57 4.19 -44.45
CA VAL A 15 -18.67 4.95 -45.08
C VAL A 15 -18.29 6.42 -45.32
N LEU A 16 -17.55 7.04 -44.40
CA LEU A 16 -16.94 8.35 -44.62
C LEU A 16 -15.74 8.24 -45.57
N GLY A 17 -15.11 7.08 -45.68
CA GLY A 17 -13.80 6.78 -46.27
C GLY A 17 -13.45 7.45 -47.59
N GLU A 18 -14.37 7.52 -48.55
CA GLU A 18 -14.01 7.98 -49.90
C GLU A 18 -15.02 8.96 -50.56
N SER A 19 -16.23 9.16 -50.02
CA SER A 19 -17.32 9.83 -50.78
C SER A 19 -18.11 10.91 -50.03
N ILE A 20 -17.67 11.36 -48.84
CA ILE A 20 -18.38 12.44 -48.13
C ILE A 20 -17.83 13.81 -48.52
N ASP A 21 -18.73 14.64 -49.04
CA ASP A 21 -18.51 16.05 -49.30
C ASP A 21 -18.33 16.79 -47.97
N LEU A 22 -17.12 17.30 -47.72
CA LEU A 22 -16.77 18.02 -46.50
C LEU A 22 -17.65 19.25 -46.27
N ALA A 23 -18.19 19.87 -47.35
CA ALA A 23 -19.10 21.00 -47.24
C ALA A 23 -20.44 20.64 -46.57
N ARG A 24 -20.80 19.35 -46.54
CA ARG A 24 -22.04 18.87 -45.91
C ARG A 24 -21.86 18.41 -44.47
N CYS A 25 -20.62 18.34 -43.99
CA CYS A 25 -20.33 17.88 -42.64
C CYS A 25 -21.02 18.70 -41.52
N PRO A 26 -21.07 20.05 -41.59
CA PRO A 26 -21.79 20.85 -40.59
C PRO A 26 -23.28 20.48 -40.47
N GLU A 27 -23.98 20.38 -41.62
CA GLU A 27 -25.40 20.02 -41.67
C GLU A 27 -25.64 18.61 -41.11
N MET A 28 -24.79 17.66 -41.48
CA MET A 28 -24.87 16.29 -40.98
C MET A 28 -24.64 16.21 -39.48
N ALA A 29 -23.70 16.98 -38.95
CA ALA A 29 -23.40 17.05 -37.52
C ALA A 29 -24.61 17.59 -36.72
N GLU A 30 -25.27 18.65 -37.22
CA GLU A 30 -26.50 19.19 -36.63
C GLU A 30 -27.63 18.14 -36.58
N GLN A 31 -27.83 17.41 -37.69
CA GLN A 31 -28.85 16.34 -37.73
C GLN A 31 -28.54 15.20 -36.75
N LEU A 32 -27.26 14.87 -36.56
CA LEU A 32 -26.83 13.87 -35.60
C LEU A 32 -27.01 14.34 -34.15
N LEU A 33 -26.79 15.62 -33.86
CA LEU A 33 -27.07 16.22 -32.55
C LEU A 33 -28.57 16.21 -32.23
N GLN A 34 -29.42 16.56 -33.20
CA GLN A 34 -30.89 16.58 -33.03
C GLN A 34 -31.50 15.19 -32.81
N LYS A 35 -30.88 14.14 -33.36
CA LYS A 35 -31.37 12.75 -33.27
C LYS A 35 -31.03 12.05 -31.94
N ARG A 36 -30.50 12.75 -30.94
CA ARG A 36 -30.14 12.16 -29.65
C ARG A 36 -31.40 11.56 -28.99
N PRO A 37 -31.50 10.23 -28.78
CA PRO A 37 -32.65 9.66 -28.08
C PRO A 37 -32.64 10.13 -26.63
N GLU A 38 -33.78 10.63 -26.13
CA GLU A 38 -33.93 10.95 -24.70
C GLU A 38 -33.51 9.75 -23.84
N GLY A 39 -32.57 9.98 -22.91
CA GLY A 39 -32.15 8.98 -21.92
C GLY A 39 -31.07 7.98 -22.36
N SER A 40 -30.49 8.07 -23.57
CA SER A 40 -29.42 7.14 -23.97
C SER A 40 -28.03 7.56 -23.43
N PRO A 41 -27.32 6.68 -22.70
CA PRO A 41 -26.02 7.00 -22.09
C PRO A 41 -24.82 6.91 -23.06
N SER A 42 -25.02 6.43 -24.29
CA SER A 42 -23.96 6.39 -25.31
C SER A 42 -23.84 7.73 -26.02
N PRO A 43 -22.62 8.25 -26.28
CA PRO A 43 -22.41 9.20 -27.37
C PRO A 43 -23.14 8.64 -28.58
N GLY A 44 -24.08 9.40 -29.17
CA GLY A 44 -24.65 8.99 -30.45
C GLY A 44 -23.54 8.90 -31.51
N MET A 45 -23.93 8.68 -32.77
CA MET A 45 -23.00 8.64 -33.91
C MET A 45 -22.18 9.94 -34.11
N ILE A 46 -22.46 11.00 -33.34
CA ILE A 46 -21.81 12.30 -33.42
C ILE A 46 -20.31 12.24 -33.10
N ALA A 47 -19.87 11.63 -32.00
CA ALA A 47 -18.44 11.56 -31.64
C ALA A 47 -17.57 10.90 -32.74
N PRO A 48 -17.87 9.66 -33.19
CA PRO A 48 -17.08 9.01 -34.24
C PRO A 48 -17.17 9.74 -35.59
N PHE A 49 -18.31 10.39 -35.89
CA PHE A 49 -18.44 11.22 -37.08
C PHE A 49 -17.49 12.43 -37.02
N LEU A 50 -17.53 13.20 -35.92
CA LEU A 50 -16.68 14.38 -35.74
C LEU A 50 -15.20 14.00 -35.73
N ALA A 51 -14.82 12.90 -35.08
CA ALA A 51 -13.45 12.40 -35.13
C ALA A 51 -13.00 12.11 -36.57
N SER A 52 -13.84 11.47 -37.38
CA SER A 52 -13.47 11.19 -38.76
C SER A 52 -13.48 12.43 -39.66
N TRP A 53 -14.31 13.44 -39.37
CA TRP A 53 -14.24 14.74 -40.04
C TRP A 53 -12.95 15.48 -39.67
N GLY A 54 -12.62 15.55 -38.38
CA GLY A 54 -11.43 16.22 -37.87
C GLY A 54 -10.11 15.66 -38.42
N ARG A 55 -10.04 14.37 -38.77
CA ARG A 55 -8.87 13.79 -39.48
C ARG A 55 -8.62 14.36 -40.88
N ARG A 56 -9.64 14.95 -41.50
CA ARG A 56 -9.57 15.45 -42.89
C ARG A 56 -9.55 16.95 -42.96
N ASP A 57 -10.37 17.57 -42.13
CA ASP A 57 -10.48 19.02 -42.03
C ASP A 57 -10.63 19.42 -40.55
N PRO A 58 -9.50 19.44 -39.82
CA PRO A 58 -9.48 19.72 -38.39
C PRO A 58 -10.01 21.11 -38.08
N GLU A 59 -9.69 22.11 -38.92
CA GLU A 59 -10.12 23.50 -38.71
C GLU A 59 -11.63 23.65 -38.88
N ALA A 60 -12.22 23.15 -39.96
CA ALA A 60 -13.67 23.24 -40.15
C ALA A 60 -14.45 22.47 -39.09
N MET A 61 -13.95 21.30 -38.67
CA MET A 61 -14.58 20.52 -37.60
C MET A 61 -14.52 21.25 -36.25
N LYS A 62 -13.36 21.81 -35.88
CA LYS A 62 -13.18 22.59 -34.65
C LYS A 62 -14.02 23.86 -34.66
N GLU A 63 -14.06 24.60 -35.77
CA GLU A 63 -14.89 25.79 -35.93
C GLU A 63 -16.37 25.46 -35.68
N TRP A 64 -16.86 24.37 -36.28
CA TRP A 64 -18.22 23.91 -36.03
C TRP A 64 -18.40 23.48 -34.57
N LEU A 65 -17.52 22.65 -34.02
CA LEU A 65 -17.66 22.12 -32.66
C LEU A 65 -17.68 23.24 -31.62
N PHE A 66 -16.75 24.21 -31.71
CA PHE A 66 -16.65 25.32 -30.76
C PHE A 66 -17.77 26.36 -30.92
N SER A 67 -18.56 26.30 -31.99
CA SER A 67 -19.80 27.10 -32.13
C SER A 67 -21.00 26.50 -31.37
N GLN A 68 -20.89 25.27 -30.87
CA GLN A 68 -21.97 24.58 -30.17
C GLN A 68 -21.92 24.77 -28.64
N ASP A 69 -23.02 24.42 -27.97
CA ASP A 69 -23.06 24.22 -26.52
C ASP A 69 -22.37 22.90 -26.15
N LEU A 70 -21.08 22.98 -25.84
CA LEU A 70 -20.24 21.82 -25.52
C LEU A 70 -20.71 21.07 -24.26
N ASP A 71 -21.29 21.77 -23.30
CA ASP A 71 -21.77 21.15 -22.06
C ASP A 71 -23.04 20.32 -22.32
N ALA A 72 -23.91 20.78 -23.24
CA ALA A 72 -25.03 19.99 -23.73
C ALA A 72 -24.58 18.76 -24.54
N ILE A 73 -23.48 18.88 -25.30
CA ILE A 73 -22.88 17.76 -26.04
C ILE A 73 -22.28 16.72 -25.06
N GLY A 74 -21.54 17.19 -24.06
CA GLY A 74 -20.94 16.40 -22.98
C GLY A 74 -19.45 16.09 -23.19
N SER A 75 -18.67 16.11 -22.11
CA SER A 75 -17.19 16.03 -22.14
C SER A 75 -16.64 14.82 -22.89
N GLY A 76 -17.19 13.63 -22.65
CA GLY A 76 -16.70 12.40 -23.29
C GLY A 76 -16.93 12.39 -24.81
N VAL A 77 -17.99 13.05 -25.29
CA VAL A 77 -18.25 13.18 -26.73
C VAL A 77 -17.26 14.15 -27.36
N VAL A 78 -17.04 15.30 -26.70
CA VAL A 78 -16.08 16.33 -27.13
C VAL A 78 -14.66 15.77 -27.17
N GLN A 79 -14.24 15.05 -26.12
CA GLN A 79 -12.93 14.41 -26.07
C GLN A 79 -12.75 13.36 -27.17
N GLN A 80 -13.76 12.52 -27.43
CA GLN A 80 -13.68 11.54 -28.51
C GLN A 80 -13.61 12.20 -29.89
N ALA A 81 -14.34 13.29 -30.10
CA ALA A 81 -14.31 14.06 -31.35
C ALA A 81 -12.92 14.68 -31.60
N LEU A 82 -12.25 15.16 -30.55
CA LEU A 82 -10.92 15.78 -30.62
C LEU A 82 -9.75 14.76 -30.61
N MET A 83 -10.01 13.48 -30.30
CA MET A 83 -9.01 12.42 -30.21
C MET A 83 -8.03 12.29 -31.39
N PRO A 84 -8.44 12.48 -32.66
CA PRO A 84 -7.48 12.43 -33.77
C PRO A 84 -6.46 13.58 -33.70
N LEU A 85 -6.90 14.79 -33.38
CA LEU A 85 -6.01 15.95 -33.25
C LEU A 85 -5.05 15.79 -32.06
N LEU A 86 -5.54 15.19 -30.97
CA LEU A 86 -4.73 14.81 -29.81
C LEU A 86 -3.56 13.90 -30.16
N THR A 87 -3.78 13.00 -31.12
CA THR A 87 -2.76 12.02 -31.55
C THR A 87 -1.73 12.65 -32.48
N ASP A 88 -2.13 13.64 -33.28
CA ASP A 88 -1.27 14.27 -34.28
C ASP A 88 -0.37 15.36 -33.67
N ASP A 89 -0.95 16.33 -32.94
CA ASP A 89 -0.21 17.41 -32.28
C ASP A 89 -0.88 17.80 -30.95
N PRO A 90 -0.59 17.06 -29.86
CA PRO A 90 -1.20 17.32 -28.56
C PRO A 90 -0.86 18.72 -28.01
N LYS A 91 0.31 19.27 -28.37
CA LYS A 91 0.74 20.61 -27.96
C LYS A 91 -0.14 21.68 -28.60
N ALA A 92 -0.28 21.64 -29.92
CA ALA A 92 -1.09 22.63 -30.62
C ALA A 92 -2.53 22.65 -30.10
N LEU A 93 -3.10 21.47 -29.82
CA LEU A 93 -4.46 21.38 -29.32
C LEU A 93 -4.61 21.99 -27.92
N ILE A 94 -3.71 21.69 -26.96
CA ILE A 94 -3.84 22.25 -25.62
C ILE A 94 -3.68 23.77 -25.61
N GLU A 95 -2.75 24.31 -26.41
CA GLU A 95 -2.56 25.75 -26.56
C GLU A 95 -3.81 26.42 -27.13
N GLU A 96 -4.54 25.73 -28.02
CA GLU A 96 -5.78 26.23 -28.61
C GLU A 96 -6.96 26.21 -27.64
N ILE A 97 -7.16 25.12 -26.88
CA ILE A 97 -8.36 24.95 -26.05
C ILE A 97 -8.21 25.51 -24.63
N SER A 98 -6.98 25.71 -24.14
CA SER A 98 -6.74 26.22 -22.78
C SER A 98 -7.42 27.55 -22.44
N PRO A 99 -7.53 28.55 -23.35
CA PRO A 99 -8.20 29.81 -23.04
C PRO A 99 -9.71 29.64 -22.83
N ARG A 100 -10.29 28.50 -23.25
CA ARG A 100 -11.73 28.21 -23.19
C ARG A 100 -12.13 27.40 -21.95
N LEU A 101 -11.17 26.80 -21.22
CA LEU A 101 -11.46 25.89 -20.11
C LEU A 101 -12.26 26.53 -18.96
N GLY A 102 -12.06 27.84 -18.72
CA GLY A 102 -12.80 28.57 -17.68
C GLY A 102 -14.29 28.75 -17.98
N VAL A 103 -14.70 28.65 -19.25
CA VAL A 103 -16.09 28.88 -19.70
C VAL A 103 -16.74 27.65 -20.33
N GLN A 104 -15.95 26.65 -20.72
CA GLN A 104 -16.41 25.41 -21.35
C GLN A 104 -15.83 24.19 -20.62
N PRO A 105 -16.41 23.78 -19.47
CA PRO A 105 -15.95 22.62 -18.70
C PRO A 105 -15.92 21.31 -19.49
N ALA A 106 -16.77 21.15 -20.51
CA ALA A 106 -16.72 19.99 -21.41
C ALA A 106 -15.37 19.80 -22.14
N LEU A 107 -14.48 20.81 -22.19
CA LEU A 107 -13.14 20.68 -22.78
C LEU A 107 -12.09 20.09 -21.83
N ARG A 108 -12.38 19.94 -20.53
CA ARG A 108 -11.43 19.48 -19.51
C ARG A 108 -10.79 18.14 -19.83
N GLU A 109 -11.62 17.16 -20.19
CA GLU A 109 -11.17 15.80 -20.52
C GLU A 109 -10.26 15.82 -21.76
N ALA A 110 -10.57 16.65 -22.76
CA ALA A 110 -9.73 16.83 -23.94
C ALA A 110 -8.40 17.55 -23.63
N ALA A 111 -8.42 18.59 -22.79
CA ALA A 111 -7.21 19.30 -22.36
C ALA A 111 -6.29 18.43 -21.51
N SER A 112 -6.87 17.58 -20.65
CA SER A 112 -6.11 16.59 -19.89
C SER A 112 -5.43 15.59 -20.83
N GLU A 113 -6.17 15.00 -21.78
CA GLU A 113 -5.59 14.09 -22.78
C GLU A 113 -4.50 14.78 -23.61
N ALA A 114 -4.68 16.05 -23.97
CA ALA A 114 -3.70 16.82 -24.74
C ALA A 114 -2.40 17.01 -23.95
N TRP A 115 -2.51 17.48 -22.71
CA TRP A 115 -1.33 17.72 -21.89
C TRP A 115 -0.55 16.42 -21.61
N TRP A 116 -1.26 15.35 -21.24
CA TRP A 116 -0.64 14.06 -20.94
C TRP A 116 -0.06 13.40 -22.20
N GLY A 117 -0.67 13.59 -23.36
CA GLY A 117 -0.11 13.20 -24.66
C GLY A 117 1.17 13.97 -24.98
N TRP A 118 1.19 15.27 -24.72
CA TRP A 118 2.35 16.13 -24.99
C TRP A 118 3.56 15.78 -24.12
N ILE A 119 3.39 15.64 -22.80
CA ILE A 119 4.50 15.19 -21.93
C ILE A 119 4.94 13.76 -22.25
N ALA A 120 4.06 12.95 -22.86
CA ALA A 120 4.38 11.62 -23.33
C ALA A 120 5.15 11.60 -24.68
N THR A 121 5.31 12.73 -25.35
CA THR A 121 6.19 12.88 -26.52
C THR A 121 7.66 13.00 -26.06
N ASP A 122 8.53 12.14 -26.58
CA ASP A 122 9.96 12.16 -26.24
C ASP A 122 10.62 13.48 -26.65
N GLY A 123 11.33 14.09 -25.70
CA GLY A 123 12.02 15.38 -25.88
C GLY A 123 11.15 16.62 -25.61
N GLU A 124 9.83 16.46 -25.46
CA GLU A 124 8.89 17.55 -25.22
C GLU A 124 8.59 17.77 -23.73
N GLU A 125 9.15 16.95 -22.83
CA GLU A 125 8.74 16.93 -21.42
C GLU A 125 8.98 18.27 -20.72
N THR A 126 10.12 18.91 -21.02
CA THR A 126 10.48 20.21 -20.44
C THR A 126 9.53 21.31 -20.93
N SER A 127 9.14 21.28 -22.20
CA SER A 127 8.20 22.25 -22.79
C SER A 127 6.81 22.10 -22.18
N ALA A 128 6.31 20.86 -22.05
CA ALA A 128 5.00 20.59 -21.46
C ALA A 128 4.90 21.05 -19.99
N ILE A 129 5.97 20.87 -19.21
CA ILE A 129 6.04 21.33 -17.81
C ILE A 129 6.21 22.85 -17.73
N ALA A 130 7.00 23.46 -18.62
CA ALA A 130 7.13 24.91 -18.69
C ALA A 130 5.79 25.58 -19.03
N TRP A 131 5.02 24.98 -19.92
CA TRP A 131 3.66 25.43 -20.21
C TRP A 131 2.74 25.28 -18.99
N LEU A 132 2.81 24.17 -18.25
CA LEU A 132 2.00 23.98 -17.03
C LEU A 132 2.35 25.02 -15.95
N ARG A 133 3.63 25.39 -15.84
CA ARG A 133 4.09 26.46 -14.95
C ARG A 133 3.44 27.80 -15.28
N GLU A 134 3.38 28.15 -16.57
CA GLU A 134 2.78 29.40 -17.05
C GLU A 134 1.25 29.39 -16.92
N ASN A 135 0.66 28.20 -16.87
CA ASN A 135 -0.77 27.95 -16.79
C ASN A 135 -1.17 27.23 -15.49
N SER A 136 -0.52 27.53 -14.36
CA SER A 136 -0.65 26.75 -13.12
C SER A 136 -2.08 26.61 -12.59
N ALA A 137 -2.93 27.63 -12.82
CA ALA A 137 -4.35 27.61 -12.46
C ALA A 137 -5.14 26.47 -13.16
N LEU A 138 -4.64 25.93 -14.27
CA LEU A 138 -5.26 24.83 -15.01
C LEU A 138 -4.81 23.44 -14.51
N ALA A 139 -3.85 23.35 -13.59
CA ALA A 139 -3.36 22.06 -13.09
C ALA A 139 -4.47 21.13 -12.53
N PRO A 140 -5.49 21.62 -11.78
CA PRO A 140 -6.59 20.77 -11.34
C PRO A 140 -7.44 20.20 -12.49
N GLU A 141 -7.56 20.95 -13.60
CA GLU A 141 -8.35 20.59 -14.77
C GLU A 141 -7.61 19.55 -15.63
N ILE A 142 -6.27 19.61 -15.64
CA ILE A 142 -5.39 18.73 -16.42
C ILE A 142 -5.09 17.42 -15.67
N GLY A 143 -5.18 17.41 -14.34
CA GLY A 143 -4.89 16.27 -13.49
C GLY A 143 -5.87 15.08 -13.59
N GLU A 144 -6.75 15.02 -14.61
CA GLU A 144 -7.71 13.93 -14.73
C GLU A 144 -7.05 12.55 -14.82
N ARG A 145 -7.57 11.64 -13.99
CA ARG A 145 -6.96 10.33 -13.74
C ARG A 145 -6.91 9.43 -14.98
N ARG A 146 -7.88 9.54 -15.89
CA ARG A 146 -8.02 8.65 -17.06
C ARG A 146 -6.93 8.90 -18.09
N ALA A 147 -6.73 10.15 -18.48
CA ALA A 147 -5.68 10.55 -19.41
C ALA A 147 -4.30 10.18 -18.85
N TRP A 148 -4.04 10.52 -17.59
CA TRP A 148 -2.84 10.13 -16.86
C TRP A 148 -2.53 8.62 -17.00
N PHE A 149 -3.50 7.74 -16.74
CA PHE A 149 -3.29 6.30 -16.87
C PHE A 149 -2.97 5.86 -18.31
N ARG A 150 -3.51 6.53 -19.33
CA ARG A 150 -3.25 6.16 -20.73
C ARG A 150 -1.81 6.43 -21.14
N TYR A 151 -1.29 7.61 -20.80
CA TYR A 151 -0.01 8.09 -21.30
C TYR A 151 1.16 7.77 -20.37
N VAL A 152 0.97 7.83 -19.05
CA VAL A 152 2.06 7.52 -18.12
C VAL A 152 2.29 6.02 -17.99
N ASN A 153 1.26 5.17 -18.14
CA ASN A 153 1.48 3.71 -18.14
C ASN A 153 2.18 3.21 -19.41
N SER A 154 1.98 3.90 -20.54
CA SER A 154 2.56 3.56 -21.85
C SER A 154 3.87 4.30 -22.12
N GLY A 155 4.17 5.35 -21.35
CA GLY A 155 5.40 6.12 -21.47
C GLY A 155 6.62 5.24 -21.21
N ASP A 156 7.51 5.17 -22.20
CA ASP A 156 8.84 4.62 -22.02
C ASP A 156 9.65 5.55 -21.10
N TRP A 157 9.54 5.35 -19.78
CA TRP A 157 10.21 6.15 -18.76
C TRP A 157 11.65 5.68 -18.57
N THR A 158 12.50 5.99 -19.54
CA THR A 158 13.95 5.77 -19.43
C THR A 158 14.56 6.66 -18.34
N PRO A 159 15.74 6.29 -17.78
CA PRO A 159 16.43 7.11 -16.81
C PRO A 159 16.69 8.55 -17.27
N GLU A 160 17.05 8.74 -18.54
CA GLU A 160 17.31 10.05 -19.13
C GLU A 160 16.03 10.89 -19.21
N ARG A 161 14.94 10.26 -19.65
CA ARG A 161 13.64 10.90 -19.76
C ARG A 161 13.08 11.32 -18.41
N THR A 162 13.08 10.40 -17.44
CA THR A 162 12.68 10.70 -16.07
C THR A 162 13.52 11.83 -15.50
N SER A 163 14.83 11.83 -15.74
CA SER A 163 15.73 12.90 -15.28
C SER A 163 15.35 14.28 -15.85
N ARG A 164 14.98 14.38 -17.13
CA ARG A 164 14.45 15.63 -17.73
C ARG A 164 13.17 16.10 -17.05
N VAL A 165 12.23 15.19 -16.82
CA VAL A 165 10.97 15.52 -16.13
C VAL A 165 11.23 16.01 -14.71
N LEU A 166 12.01 15.26 -13.93
CA LEU A 166 12.34 15.64 -12.56
C LEU A 166 13.02 17.01 -12.50
N ALA A 167 13.97 17.29 -13.39
CA ALA A 167 14.60 18.60 -13.49
C ALA A 167 13.59 19.72 -13.80
N ALA A 168 12.66 19.48 -14.73
CA ALA A 168 11.62 20.44 -15.07
C ALA A 168 10.60 20.66 -13.93
N LEU A 169 10.24 19.62 -13.19
CA LEU A 169 9.35 19.71 -12.02
C LEU A 169 9.90 20.63 -10.93
N LYS A 170 11.23 20.73 -10.77
CA LYS A 170 11.85 21.70 -9.83
C LYS A 170 11.48 23.15 -10.12
N THR A 171 11.11 23.45 -11.35
CA THR A 171 10.78 24.81 -11.78
C THR A 171 9.32 25.18 -11.52
N LEU A 172 8.50 24.22 -11.10
CA LEU A 172 7.09 24.47 -10.78
C LEU A 172 6.96 25.27 -9.47
N PRO A 173 6.04 26.27 -9.42
CA PRO A 173 5.66 26.94 -8.19
C PRO A 173 5.21 25.96 -7.13
N GLN A 174 5.54 26.26 -5.87
CA GLN A 174 5.16 25.46 -4.71
C GLN A 174 3.77 25.86 -4.19
N ASP A 175 2.76 25.86 -5.07
CA ASP A 175 1.36 26.00 -4.68
C ASP A 175 0.70 24.62 -4.47
N ASP A 176 -0.40 24.58 -3.72
CA ASP A 176 -1.04 23.32 -3.31
C ASP A 176 -1.50 22.46 -4.50
N SER A 177 -1.94 23.08 -5.60
CA SER A 177 -2.44 22.38 -6.78
C SER A 177 -1.31 21.69 -7.55
N LEU A 178 -0.21 22.42 -7.79
CA LEU A 178 0.98 21.88 -8.45
C LEU A 178 1.74 20.90 -7.56
N ALA A 179 1.69 21.07 -6.23
CA ALA A 179 2.21 20.09 -5.29
C ALA A 179 1.44 18.76 -5.41
N ALA A 180 0.10 18.79 -5.40
CA ALA A 180 -0.72 17.59 -5.56
C ALA A 180 -0.46 16.90 -6.91
N PHE A 181 -0.38 17.69 -7.99
CA PHE A 181 -0.01 17.19 -9.32
C PHE A 181 1.36 16.48 -9.29
N SER A 182 2.39 17.16 -8.77
CA SER A 182 3.76 16.63 -8.70
C SER A 182 3.84 15.35 -7.87
N GLN A 183 3.13 15.29 -6.74
CA GLN A 183 3.11 14.10 -5.88
C GLN A 183 2.48 12.89 -6.58
N ASN A 184 1.38 13.10 -7.30
CA ASN A 184 0.75 12.03 -8.07
C ASN A 184 1.67 11.53 -9.19
N PHE A 185 2.33 12.45 -9.89
CA PHE A 185 3.26 12.11 -10.95
C PHE A 185 4.49 11.36 -10.41
N LEU A 186 5.15 11.87 -9.37
CA LEU A 186 6.28 11.20 -8.71
C LEU A 186 5.89 9.81 -8.23
N GLY A 187 4.74 9.67 -7.56
CA GLY A 187 4.24 8.38 -7.09
C GLY A 187 4.09 7.33 -8.18
N LYS A 188 3.82 7.74 -9.42
CA LYS A 188 3.73 6.82 -10.56
C LYS A 188 5.07 6.57 -11.23
N ILE A 189 5.89 7.59 -11.41
CA ILE A 189 7.25 7.40 -11.93
C ILE A 189 8.07 6.49 -11.01
N SER A 190 7.78 6.47 -9.71
CA SER A 190 8.35 5.51 -8.77
C SER A 190 8.14 4.05 -9.15
N GLU A 191 7.11 3.72 -9.93
CA GLU A 191 6.88 2.35 -10.42
C GLU A 191 7.91 1.93 -11.50
N TYR A 192 8.52 2.91 -12.18
CA TYR A 192 9.45 2.67 -13.29
C TYR A 192 10.90 3.02 -12.91
N GLN A 193 11.08 4.15 -12.22
CA GLN A 193 12.37 4.73 -11.87
C GLN A 193 12.42 5.10 -10.37
N PRO A 194 12.23 4.12 -9.45
CA PRO A 194 12.13 4.40 -8.03
C PRO A 194 13.37 5.13 -7.48
N LYS A 195 14.57 4.69 -7.87
CA LYS A 195 15.82 5.29 -7.39
C LYS A 195 15.96 6.77 -7.79
N LEU A 196 15.68 7.11 -9.04
CA LEU A 196 15.72 8.51 -9.49
C LEU A 196 14.71 9.38 -8.75
N VAL A 197 13.51 8.86 -8.45
CA VAL A 197 12.51 9.59 -7.67
C VAL A 197 12.97 9.78 -6.22
N LEU A 198 13.60 8.77 -5.61
CA LEU A 198 14.14 8.85 -4.25
C LEU A 198 15.30 9.86 -4.16
N ASP A 199 16.26 9.77 -5.08
CA ASP A 199 17.39 10.71 -5.18
C ASP A 199 16.88 12.14 -5.35
N PHE A 200 15.91 12.34 -6.26
CA PHE A 200 15.27 13.63 -6.44
C PHE A 200 14.57 14.13 -5.17
N ALA A 201 13.81 13.28 -4.48
CA ALA A 201 13.09 13.66 -3.27
C ALA A 201 14.06 14.10 -2.16
N ILE A 202 15.21 13.44 -2.02
CA ILE A 202 16.23 13.84 -1.05
C ILE A 202 16.90 15.15 -1.47
N ASP A 203 17.39 15.22 -2.69
CA ASP A 203 18.29 16.30 -3.13
C ASP A 203 17.55 17.62 -3.39
N SER A 204 16.25 17.53 -3.68
CA SER A 204 15.52 18.64 -4.32
C SER A 204 14.27 19.07 -3.59
N LEU A 205 13.69 18.23 -2.73
CA LEU A 205 12.48 18.58 -1.98
C LEU A 205 12.82 18.90 -0.51
N PRO A 206 12.30 20.01 0.04
CA PRO A 206 12.35 20.27 1.48
C PRO A 206 11.76 19.09 2.26
N LEU A 207 12.26 18.83 3.47
CA LEU A 207 11.83 17.70 4.30
C LEU A 207 10.30 17.62 4.46
N GLY A 208 9.63 18.75 4.75
CA GLY A 208 8.17 18.80 4.90
C GLY A 208 7.37 18.60 3.59
N SER A 209 8.03 18.64 2.44
CA SER A 209 7.43 18.46 1.11
C SER A 209 7.66 17.04 0.54
N ARG A 210 8.44 16.21 1.23
CA ARG A 210 8.63 14.79 0.87
C ARG A 210 7.38 14.02 1.29
N SER A 211 6.62 13.53 0.33
CA SER A 211 5.47 12.68 0.62
C SER A 211 5.94 11.33 1.15
N ASP A 212 5.63 11.02 2.41
CA ASP A 212 5.90 9.73 3.03
C ASP A 212 5.35 8.58 2.18
N GLN A 213 4.17 8.75 1.58
CA GLN A 213 3.55 7.74 0.72
C GLN A 213 4.33 7.54 -0.58
N THR A 214 4.78 8.62 -1.23
CA THR A 214 5.55 8.54 -2.48
C THR A 214 6.89 7.86 -2.23
N VAL A 215 7.57 8.25 -1.16
CA VAL A 215 8.85 7.67 -0.74
C VAL A 215 8.69 6.19 -0.41
N SER A 216 7.70 5.83 0.42
CA SER A 216 7.46 4.43 0.80
C SER A 216 7.18 3.55 -0.43
N ARG A 217 6.35 4.01 -1.38
CA ARG A 217 6.08 3.28 -2.63
C ARG A 217 7.32 3.10 -3.51
N ALA A 218 8.15 4.14 -3.61
CA ALA A 218 9.38 4.07 -4.38
C ALA A 218 10.37 3.06 -3.77
N VAL A 219 10.53 3.08 -2.44
CA VAL A 219 11.35 2.08 -1.74
C VAL A 219 10.80 0.68 -1.95
N GLU A 220 9.48 0.48 -1.79
CA GLU A 220 8.86 -0.83 -2.00
C GLU A 220 9.09 -1.35 -3.42
N LYS A 221 8.98 -0.48 -4.43
CA LYS A 221 9.25 -0.84 -5.81
C LYS A 221 10.71 -1.17 -6.05
N TRP A 222 11.63 -0.38 -5.51
CA TRP A 222 13.06 -0.65 -5.61
C TRP A 222 13.43 -1.98 -4.95
N ALA A 223 12.80 -2.28 -3.81
CA ALA A 223 13.02 -3.52 -3.08
C ALA A 223 12.56 -4.78 -3.83
N GLU A 224 11.80 -4.67 -4.93
CA GLU A 224 11.47 -5.81 -5.79
C GLU A 224 12.67 -6.33 -6.58
N THR A 225 13.68 -5.48 -6.83
CA THR A 225 14.85 -5.85 -7.61
C THR A 225 16.14 -5.78 -6.80
N GLU A 226 16.25 -4.81 -5.89
CA GLU A 226 17.45 -4.54 -5.10
C GLU A 226 17.08 -4.29 -3.61
N PRO A 227 16.55 -5.30 -2.90
CA PRO A 227 16.05 -5.15 -1.53
C PRO A 227 17.09 -4.61 -0.55
N GLU A 228 18.35 -5.06 -0.65
CA GLU A 228 19.43 -4.61 0.22
C GLU A 228 19.68 -3.11 0.09
N ALA A 229 19.80 -2.61 -1.14
CA ALA A 229 20.06 -1.22 -1.41
C ALA A 229 18.87 -0.33 -1.00
N ALA A 230 17.64 -0.78 -1.26
CA ALA A 230 16.42 -0.08 -0.85
C ALA A 230 16.27 0.03 0.68
N ILE A 231 16.64 -1.04 1.40
CA ILE A 231 16.65 -1.07 2.87
C ILE A 231 17.72 -0.14 3.41
N GLN A 232 18.94 -0.21 2.88
CA GLN A 232 20.04 0.65 3.33
C GLN A 232 19.68 2.12 3.13
N TRP A 233 19.17 2.48 1.96
CA TRP A 233 18.70 3.82 1.69
C TRP A 233 17.64 4.28 2.69
N SER A 234 16.71 3.39 3.06
CA SER A 234 15.64 3.70 4.03
C SER A 234 16.18 3.97 5.43
N LEU A 235 17.20 3.22 5.85
CA LEU A 235 17.87 3.42 7.14
C LEU A 235 18.64 4.76 7.18
N GLU A 236 19.21 5.17 6.05
CA GLU A 236 20.03 6.37 5.95
C GLU A 236 19.21 7.66 5.80
N HIS A 237 18.07 7.61 5.10
CA HIS A 237 17.38 8.83 4.64
C HIS A 237 15.98 9.05 5.23
N LEU A 238 15.34 8.02 5.81
CA LEU A 238 14.01 8.19 6.44
C LEU A 238 14.15 8.66 7.89
N GLU A 239 13.79 9.92 8.13
CA GLU A 239 13.84 10.51 9.47
C GLU A 239 12.69 10.04 10.37
N SER A 240 11.47 9.97 9.83
CA SER A 240 10.28 9.51 10.54
C SER A 240 10.40 8.04 10.92
N THR A 241 10.49 7.77 12.23
CA THR A 241 10.60 6.41 12.75
C THR A 241 9.43 5.51 12.37
N ASP A 242 8.21 6.04 12.30
CA ASP A 242 7.03 5.23 11.94
C ASP A 242 7.00 4.89 10.44
N VAL A 243 7.40 5.84 9.59
CA VAL A 243 7.53 5.61 8.14
C VAL A 243 8.67 4.63 7.87
N ARG A 244 9.83 4.82 8.53
CA ARG A 244 10.97 3.90 8.43
C ARG A 244 10.60 2.50 8.90
N GLU A 245 9.93 2.36 10.05
CA GLU A 245 9.49 1.06 10.56
C GLU A 245 8.57 0.35 9.57
N SER A 246 7.51 1.03 9.12
CA SER A 246 6.54 0.44 8.20
C SER A 246 7.16 0.05 6.85
N THR A 247 8.03 0.92 6.31
CA THR A 247 8.76 0.68 5.04
C THR A 247 9.71 -0.52 5.15
N LEU A 248 10.56 -0.55 6.19
CA LEU A 248 11.51 -1.65 6.41
C LEU A 248 10.80 -2.97 6.65
N ARG A 249 9.68 -2.95 7.39
CA ARG A 249 8.85 -4.14 7.61
C ARG A 249 8.27 -4.67 6.30
N SER A 250 7.74 -3.81 5.43
CA SER A 250 7.22 -4.20 4.11
C SER A 250 8.31 -4.78 3.22
N ALA A 251 9.47 -4.11 3.15
CA ALA A 251 10.61 -4.55 2.34
C ALA A 251 11.15 -5.92 2.78
N ILE A 252 11.36 -6.11 4.09
CA ILE A 252 11.81 -7.39 4.65
C ILE A 252 10.78 -8.50 4.45
N PHE A 253 9.50 -8.20 4.63
CA PHE A 253 8.45 -9.20 4.43
C PHE A 253 8.43 -9.69 2.98
N ARG A 254 8.53 -8.77 2.01
CA ARG A 254 8.56 -9.12 0.58
C ARG A 254 9.83 -9.90 0.24
N TRP A 255 10.99 -9.39 0.60
CA TRP A 255 12.27 -10.05 0.34
C TRP A 255 12.31 -11.46 0.96
N GLY A 256 11.77 -11.60 2.17
CA GLY A 256 11.70 -12.90 2.85
C GLY A 256 10.80 -13.94 2.19
N ARG A 257 9.90 -13.55 1.28
CA ARG A 257 9.15 -14.53 0.48
C ARG A 257 10.03 -15.21 -0.58
N GLU A 258 11.11 -14.55 -0.99
CA GLU A 258 12.04 -15.02 -2.01
C GLU A 258 13.32 -15.58 -1.38
N ASP A 259 13.95 -14.81 -0.49
CA ASP A 259 15.15 -15.18 0.25
C ASP A 259 15.01 -14.81 1.75
N PRO A 260 14.41 -15.69 2.57
CA PRO A 260 14.23 -15.43 3.99
C PRO A 260 15.53 -15.39 4.79
N LEU A 261 16.58 -16.08 4.33
CA LEU A 261 17.87 -16.10 5.01
C LEU A 261 18.55 -14.73 4.90
N ALA A 262 18.62 -14.19 3.68
CA ALA A 262 19.20 -12.86 3.45
C ALA A 262 18.38 -11.77 4.15
N ALA A 263 17.05 -11.85 4.09
CA ALA A 263 16.16 -10.92 4.80
C ALA A 263 16.36 -10.96 6.32
N ALA A 264 16.50 -12.13 6.94
CA ALA A 264 16.73 -12.26 8.38
C ALA A 264 18.11 -11.69 8.79
N ASN A 265 19.14 -11.96 7.98
CA ASN A 265 20.49 -11.46 8.20
C ASN A 265 20.60 -9.94 8.06
N MET A 266 19.79 -9.33 7.19
CA MET A 266 19.67 -7.88 7.09
C MET A 266 18.91 -7.31 8.29
N ALA A 267 17.71 -7.82 8.56
CA ALA A 267 16.80 -7.27 9.56
C ALA A 267 17.38 -7.29 10.99
N ARG A 268 18.23 -8.27 11.33
CA ARG A 268 18.87 -8.34 12.66
C ARG A 268 19.75 -7.14 13.00
N ASN A 269 20.20 -6.38 12.00
CA ASN A 269 21.06 -5.21 12.18
C ASN A 269 20.26 -3.89 12.31
N PHE A 270 18.94 -3.93 12.21
CA PHE A 270 18.10 -2.73 12.34
C PHE A 270 18.08 -2.22 13.79
N PRO A 271 17.72 -0.93 14.00
CA PRO A 271 17.38 -0.44 15.33
C PRO A 271 16.25 -1.29 15.95
N GLU A 272 16.22 -1.35 17.29
CA GLU A 272 15.45 -2.38 18.00
C GLU A 272 13.95 -2.43 17.64
N LYS A 273 13.29 -1.27 17.51
CA LYS A 273 11.85 -1.19 17.18
C LYS A 273 11.59 -1.79 15.79
N GLU A 274 12.33 -1.32 14.79
CA GLU A 274 12.24 -1.75 13.39
C GLU A 274 12.65 -3.21 13.23
N ARG A 275 13.70 -3.66 13.92
CA ARG A 275 14.17 -5.06 13.95
C ARG A 275 13.06 -5.97 14.44
N ASN A 276 12.44 -5.66 15.57
CA ASN A 276 11.40 -6.50 16.17
C ASN A 276 10.17 -6.62 15.26
N SER A 277 9.74 -5.50 14.68
CA SER A 277 8.60 -5.42 13.75
C SER A 277 8.86 -6.23 12.46
N ALA A 278 10.04 -6.06 11.85
CA ALA A 278 10.43 -6.75 10.63
C ALA A 278 10.63 -8.26 10.84
N LEU A 279 11.38 -8.65 11.88
CA LEU A 279 11.65 -10.06 12.19
C LEU A 279 10.41 -10.82 12.64
N GLY A 280 9.45 -10.17 13.31
CA GLY A 280 8.19 -10.82 13.68
C GLY A 280 7.38 -11.27 12.46
N ASN A 281 7.21 -10.37 11.49
CA ASN A 281 6.50 -10.69 10.24
C ASN A 281 7.26 -11.71 9.39
N LEU A 282 8.59 -11.57 9.29
CA LEU A 282 9.43 -12.54 8.59
C LEU A 282 9.32 -13.93 9.22
N GLY A 283 9.35 -14.02 10.55
CA GLY A 283 9.27 -15.28 11.29
C GLY A 283 7.96 -16.01 11.03
N LYS A 284 6.84 -15.28 10.98
CA LYS A 284 5.54 -15.84 10.60
C LYS A 284 5.55 -16.40 9.18
N GLY A 285 5.97 -15.61 8.20
CA GLY A 285 5.94 -16.02 6.79
C GLY A 285 6.93 -17.13 6.45
N TRP A 286 8.12 -17.12 7.06
CA TRP A 286 9.13 -18.15 6.85
C TRP A 286 8.71 -19.47 7.50
N ALA A 287 8.17 -19.44 8.72
CA ALA A 287 7.67 -20.65 9.39
C ALA A 287 6.52 -21.34 8.64
N ASP A 288 5.61 -20.56 8.05
CA ASP A 288 4.50 -21.06 7.23
C ASP A 288 5.00 -21.75 5.94
N LYS A 289 5.95 -21.12 5.24
CA LYS A 289 6.43 -21.59 3.93
C LYS A 289 7.52 -22.66 4.02
N ASP A 290 8.44 -22.54 4.96
CA ASP A 290 9.62 -23.40 5.12
C ASP A 290 9.99 -23.58 6.61
N PRO A 291 9.24 -24.42 7.34
CA PRO A 291 9.45 -24.66 8.77
C PRO A 291 10.84 -25.26 9.08
N GLN A 292 11.39 -26.09 8.18
CA GLN A 292 12.69 -26.73 8.41
C GLN A 292 13.85 -25.75 8.19
N GLY A 293 13.75 -24.87 7.18
CA GLY A 293 14.75 -23.83 6.95
C GLY A 293 14.85 -22.85 8.12
N ILE A 294 13.72 -22.34 8.63
CA ILE A 294 13.77 -21.44 9.78
C ILE A 294 14.28 -22.15 11.04
N LEU A 295 13.88 -23.40 11.31
CA LEU A 295 14.40 -24.16 12.45
C LEU A 295 15.92 -24.35 12.37
N SER A 296 16.45 -24.61 11.17
CA SER A 296 17.89 -24.74 10.93
C SER A 296 18.60 -23.41 11.20
N TYR A 297 18.09 -22.30 10.64
CA TYR A 297 18.61 -20.96 10.89
C TYR A 297 18.63 -20.59 12.38
N LEU A 298 17.52 -20.85 13.11
CA LEU A 298 17.43 -20.57 14.54
C LEU A 298 18.46 -21.37 15.35
N LYS A 299 18.68 -22.65 15.01
CA LYS A 299 19.66 -23.50 15.70
C LYS A 299 21.11 -23.04 15.51
N GLU A 300 21.42 -22.41 14.38
CA GLU A 300 22.75 -21.92 14.03
C GLU A 300 23.02 -20.47 14.44
N ALA A 301 21.99 -19.73 14.86
CA ALA A 301 22.12 -18.33 15.17
C ALA A 301 23.00 -18.04 16.40
N THR A 302 23.97 -17.15 16.22
CA THR A 302 24.98 -16.81 17.25
C THR A 302 24.55 -15.69 18.19
N ASP A 303 23.53 -14.90 17.83
CA ASP A 303 22.95 -13.85 18.66
C ASP A 303 21.44 -14.07 18.87
N PRO A 304 21.06 -14.86 19.90
CA PRO A 304 19.67 -15.10 20.27
C PRO A 304 18.84 -13.84 20.53
N SER A 305 19.47 -12.75 20.99
CA SER A 305 18.76 -11.53 21.35
C SER A 305 18.33 -10.76 20.11
N ALA A 306 19.20 -10.70 19.10
CA ALA A 306 18.89 -10.04 17.83
C ALA A 306 17.73 -10.70 17.08
N ILE A 307 17.52 -12.01 17.24
CA ILE A 307 16.47 -12.79 16.55
C ILE A 307 15.34 -13.28 17.47
N SER A 308 15.18 -12.65 18.63
CA SER A 308 14.12 -13.00 19.58
C SER A 308 12.72 -12.94 18.95
N SER A 309 12.42 -11.83 18.27
CA SER A 309 11.12 -11.62 17.62
C SER A 309 10.88 -12.63 16.50
N LEU A 310 11.92 -12.99 15.73
CA LEU A 310 11.85 -14.05 14.72
C LEU A 310 11.48 -15.39 15.36
N THR A 311 12.18 -15.76 16.43
CA THR A 311 11.97 -17.03 17.16
C THR A 311 10.55 -17.14 17.70
N ARG A 312 10.09 -16.11 18.44
CA ARG A 312 8.76 -16.12 19.06
C ARG A 312 7.63 -16.25 18.02
N HIS A 313 7.71 -15.49 16.92
CA HIS A 313 6.65 -15.51 15.89
C HIS A 313 6.70 -16.77 15.03
N ALA A 314 7.88 -17.35 14.78
CA ALA A 314 8.00 -18.63 14.10
C ALA A 314 7.33 -19.76 14.90
N PHE A 315 7.63 -19.86 16.20
CA PHE A 315 7.02 -20.88 17.05
C PHE A 315 5.53 -20.64 17.29
N ARG A 316 5.08 -19.39 17.32
CA ARG A 316 3.64 -19.07 17.32
C ARG A 316 2.95 -19.59 16.07
N GLN A 317 3.52 -19.36 14.88
CA GLN A 317 2.98 -19.85 13.62
C GLN A 317 2.88 -21.39 13.60
N PHE A 318 3.90 -22.10 14.10
CA PHE A 318 3.87 -23.57 14.17
C PHE A 318 2.68 -24.14 14.98
N SER A 319 2.23 -23.41 16.00
CA SER A 319 1.05 -23.80 16.77
C SER A 319 -0.26 -23.44 16.09
N GLU A 320 -0.35 -22.26 15.45
CA GLU A 320 -1.55 -21.79 14.74
C GLU A 320 -1.97 -22.78 13.63
N ASP A 321 -1.01 -23.43 12.96
CA ASP A 321 -1.26 -24.45 11.93
C ASP A 321 -1.66 -25.84 12.49
N ARG A 322 -2.13 -25.88 13.76
CA ARG A 322 -2.61 -27.07 14.50
C ARG A 322 -1.58 -28.17 14.67
N ARG A 323 -0.29 -27.79 14.77
CA ARG A 323 0.84 -28.71 15.01
C ARG A 323 1.59 -28.40 16.31
N GLY A 324 0.98 -27.67 17.25
CA GLY A 324 1.63 -27.27 18.50
C GLY A 324 2.33 -28.44 19.22
N ALA A 325 1.69 -29.61 19.28
CA ALA A 325 2.25 -30.82 19.86
C ALA A 325 3.52 -31.33 19.16
N ASP A 326 3.60 -31.21 17.82
CA ASP A 326 4.73 -31.68 17.03
C ASP A 326 5.99 -30.84 17.30
N TYR A 327 5.81 -29.56 17.65
CA TYR A 327 6.90 -28.60 17.84
C TYR A 327 7.31 -28.37 19.29
N VAL A 328 6.66 -29.00 20.28
CA VAL A 328 7.09 -28.94 21.70
C VAL A 328 8.53 -29.42 21.85
N ARG A 329 8.88 -30.54 21.21
CA ARG A 329 10.24 -31.09 21.28
C ARG A 329 11.25 -30.13 20.64
N GLU A 330 10.90 -29.55 19.49
CA GLU A 330 11.75 -28.58 18.82
C GLU A 330 11.98 -27.35 19.70
N ALA A 331 10.93 -26.77 20.28
CA ALA A 331 11.00 -25.61 21.18
C ALA A 331 11.89 -25.88 22.39
N LEU A 332 11.76 -27.06 23.02
CA LEU A 332 12.58 -27.48 24.16
C LEU A 332 14.04 -27.78 23.78
N SER A 333 14.29 -28.16 22.52
CA SER A 333 15.62 -28.46 22.00
C SER A 333 16.40 -27.25 21.50
N MET A 334 15.74 -26.10 21.33
CA MET A 334 16.39 -24.86 20.89
C MET A 334 17.61 -24.51 21.76
N PRO A 335 18.61 -23.81 21.17
CA PRO A 335 19.75 -23.27 21.90
C PRO A 335 19.32 -22.62 23.22
N GLY A 336 20.10 -22.89 24.28
CA GLY A 336 19.74 -22.52 25.65
C GLY A 336 19.60 -21.01 25.89
N GLY A 337 19.20 -20.65 27.12
CA GLY A 337 19.02 -19.26 27.49
C GLY A 337 17.78 -18.65 26.82
N LYS A 338 17.91 -17.44 26.28
CA LYS A 338 16.78 -16.63 25.79
C LYS A 338 16.01 -17.29 24.65
N MET A 339 16.69 -17.89 23.68
CA MET A 339 16.05 -18.48 22.49
C MET A 339 15.07 -19.60 22.86
N ARG A 340 15.47 -20.53 23.73
CA ARG A 340 14.58 -21.59 24.21
C ARG A 340 13.34 -21.04 24.93
N HIS A 341 13.50 -19.98 25.72
CA HIS A 341 12.35 -19.36 26.39
C HIS A 341 11.43 -18.66 25.38
N ASP A 342 11.98 -17.94 24.40
CA ASP A 342 11.19 -17.29 23.34
C ASP A 342 10.44 -18.31 22.47
N ALA A 343 11.08 -19.43 22.14
CA ALA A 343 10.48 -20.52 21.37
C ALA A 343 9.32 -21.18 22.13
N VAL A 344 9.53 -21.55 23.40
CA VAL A 344 8.47 -22.11 24.25
C VAL A 344 7.34 -21.09 24.42
N ARG A 345 7.67 -19.83 24.72
CA ARG A 345 6.66 -18.78 24.88
C ARG A 345 5.83 -18.60 23.61
N GLY A 346 6.47 -18.45 22.45
CA GLY A 346 5.79 -18.30 21.17
C GLY A 346 4.89 -19.49 20.82
N LEU A 347 5.38 -20.72 21.04
CA LEU A 347 4.61 -21.94 20.79
C LEU A 347 3.30 -21.94 21.60
N PHE A 348 3.38 -21.63 22.90
CA PHE A 348 2.20 -21.66 23.77
C PHE A 348 1.28 -20.45 23.58
N GLU A 349 1.77 -19.32 23.06
CA GLU A 349 0.93 -18.21 22.59
C GLU A 349 0.00 -18.64 21.45
N GLY A 350 0.55 -19.25 20.39
CA GLY A 350 -0.27 -19.72 19.27
C GLY A 350 -1.17 -20.91 19.64
N TRP A 351 -0.75 -21.72 20.62
CA TRP A 351 -1.56 -22.86 21.07
C TRP A 351 -2.75 -22.42 21.91
N ALA A 352 -2.61 -21.38 22.74
CA ALA A 352 -3.73 -20.81 23.48
C ALA A 352 -4.85 -20.33 22.55
N ASP A 353 -4.50 -19.73 21.42
CA ASP A 353 -5.42 -19.21 20.41
C ASP A 353 -6.10 -20.33 19.59
N SER A 354 -5.36 -21.38 19.24
CA SER A 354 -5.85 -22.46 18.37
C SER A 354 -6.50 -23.64 19.09
N ASP A 355 -6.01 -24.02 20.28
CA ASP A 355 -6.50 -25.12 21.11
C ASP A 355 -6.12 -24.91 22.59
N THR A 356 -6.91 -24.10 23.28
CA THR A 356 -6.71 -23.77 24.70
C THR A 356 -6.63 -25.02 25.58
N SER A 357 -7.47 -26.02 25.37
CA SER A 357 -7.51 -27.23 26.22
C SER A 357 -6.26 -28.11 26.00
N GLY A 358 -5.87 -28.33 24.75
CA GLY A 358 -4.65 -29.09 24.43
C GLY A 358 -3.39 -28.37 24.90
N GLY A 359 -3.31 -27.05 24.73
CA GLY A 359 -2.19 -26.24 25.21
C GLY A 359 -2.04 -26.31 26.73
N ALA A 360 -3.14 -26.18 27.49
CA ALA A 360 -3.10 -26.32 28.94
C ALA A 360 -2.66 -27.73 29.39
N ALA A 361 -3.15 -28.78 28.73
CA ALA A 361 -2.72 -30.15 29.01
C ALA A 361 -1.22 -30.38 28.70
N ALA A 362 -0.69 -29.72 27.66
CA ALA A 362 0.73 -29.81 27.31
C ALA A 362 1.65 -29.07 28.30
N ILE A 363 1.20 -27.97 28.90
CA ILE A 363 1.96 -27.26 29.97
C ILE A 363 2.27 -28.21 31.13
N GLU A 364 1.32 -29.07 31.51
CA GLU A 364 1.50 -30.03 32.60
C GLU A 364 2.61 -31.04 32.37
N GLN A 365 2.89 -31.36 31.10
CA GLN A 365 3.93 -32.31 30.70
C GLN A 365 5.34 -31.71 30.74
N ILE A 366 5.48 -30.38 30.71
CA ILE A 366 6.78 -29.70 30.86
C ILE A 366 7.15 -29.72 32.34
N PRO A 367 8.32 -30.19 32.80
CA PRO A 367 8.68 -30.17 34.22
C PRO A 367 8.67 -28.76 34.85
N ALA A 368 8.39 -28.67 36.15
CA ALA A 368 8.38 -27.39 36.87
C ALA A 368 9.75 -26.69 36.78
N GLY A 369 9.73 -25.39 36.50
CA GLY A 369 10.92 -24.56 36.31
C GLY A 369 10.69 -23.48 35.26
N THR A 370 11.75 -22.77 34.87
CA THR A 370 11.65 -21.54 34.06
C THR A 370 11.05 -21.75 32.66
N LEU A 371 11.16 -22.95 32.09
CA LEU A 371 10.54 -23.28 30.79
C LEU A 371 9.03 -23.49 30.91
N ARG A 372 8.56 -24.15 31.98
CA ARG A 372 7.11 -24.23 32.27
C ARG A 372 6.57 -22.83 32.55
N ASP A 373 7.31 -22.01 33.28
CA ASP A 373 6.93 -20.62 33.54
C ASP A 373 6.78 -19.84 32.23
N ALA A 374 7.73 -19.95 31.29
CA ALA A 374 7.64 -19.32 29.97
C ALA A 374 6.44 -19.83 29.14
N ALA A 375 6.13 -21.13 29.20
CA ALA A 375 4.95 -21.70 28.56
C ALA A 375 3.66 -21.12 29.12
N ILE A 376 3.55 -21.04 30.45
CA ILE A 376 2.39 -20.42 31.13
C ILE A 376 2.24 -18.96 30.73
N GLN A 377 3.33 -18.19 30.73
CA GLN A 377 3.29 -16.77 30.37
C GLN A 377 2.86 -16.55 28.91
N GLY A 378 3.35 -17.38 28.00
CA GLY A 378 2.94 -17.33 26.60
C GLY A 378 1.47 -17.71 26.43
N PHE A 379 1.05 -18.83 27.01
CA PHE A 379 -0.32 -19.31 26.94
C PHE A 379 -1.34 -18.29 27.50
N ASN A 380 -1.03 -17.73 28.68
CA ASN A 380 -1.90 -16.77 29.36
C ASN A 380 -2.06 -15.44 28.61
N GLU A 381 -1.20 -15.15 27.64
CA GLU A 381 -1.32 -13.94 26.82
C GLU A 381 -2.65 -13.88 26.07
N PHE A 382 -3.11 -15.03 25.56
CA PHE A 382 -4.36 -15.15 24.78
C PHE A 382 -5.46 -15.90 25.53
N ALA A 383 -5.11 -16.90 26.34
CA ALA A 383 -6.11 -17.69 27.08
C ALA A 383 -6.92 -16.88 28.09
N ILE A 384 -6.42 -15.73 28.55
CA ILE A 384 -7.13 -14.85 29.49
C ILE A 384 -8.46 -14.32 28.94
N GLU A 385 -8.59 -14.20 27.62
CA GLU A 385 -9.82 -13.71 26.98
C GLU A 385 -10.90 -14.80 26.91
N SER A 386 -10.51 -16.06 26.70
CA SER A 386 -11.43 -17.18 26.54
C SER A 386 -11.71 -17.93 27.85
N ASP A 387 -10.70 -18.18 28.67
CA ASP A 387 -10.79 -18.85 29.97
C ASP A 387 -9.90 -18.17 31.03
N PRO A 388 -10.39 -17.05 31.61
CA PRO A 388 -9.61 -16.32 32.60
C PRO A 388 -9.39 -17.09 33.90
N LYS A 389 -10.27 -18.03 34.23
CA LYS A 389 -10.12 -18.88 35.42
C LYS A 389 -8.93 -19.81 35.24
N LEU A 390 -8.84 -20.50 34.10
CA LEU A 390 -7.70 -21.34 33.74
C LEU A 390 -6.39 -20.52 33.73
N ALA A 391 -6.39 -19.33 33.13
CA ALA A 391 -5.22 -18.48 33.10
C ALA A 391 -4.70 -18.13 34.51
N ILE A 392 -5.59 -17.82 35.45
CA ILE A 392 -5.23 -17.61 36.86
C ILE A 392 -4.71 -18.89 37.52
N GLU A 393 -5.39 -20.02 37.30
CA GLU A 393 -4.96 -21.31 37.85
C GLU A 393 -3.55 -21.70 37.37
N LEU A 394 -3.26 -21.52 36.09
CA LEU A 394 -1.92 -21.76 35.53
C LEU A 394 -0.90 -20.75 36.09
N ALA A 395 -1.27 -19.47 36.21
CA ALA A 395 -0.38 -18.45 36.77
C ALA A 395 0.10 -18.82 38.19
N THR A 396 -0.73 -19.46 39.02
CA THR A 396 -0.31 -19.91 40.36
C THR A 396 0.81 -20.96 40.35
N ARG A 397 1.03 -21.65 39.22
CA ARG A 397 2.03 -22.71 39.04
C ARG A 397 3.39 -22.18 38.60
N ILE A 398 3.51 -20.87 38.34
CA ILE A 398 4.79 -20.23 38.00
C ILE A 398 5.74 -20.37 39.20
N SER A 399 6.92 -20.94 38.94
CA SER A 399 7.90 -21.32 39.96
C SER A 399 8.61 -20.11 40.56
N VAL A 400 8.87 -19.07 39.77
CA VAL A 400 9.52 -17.83 40.23
C VAL A 400 8.49 -16.90 40.89
N PRO A 401 8.55 -16.63 42.22
CA PRO A 401 7.50 -15.88 42.92
C PRO A 401 7.25 -14.49 42.36
N ALA A 402 8.31 -13.73 42.03
CA ALA A 402 8.15 -12.39 41.47
C ALA A 402 7.44 -12.39 40.10
N THR A 403 7.69 -13.40 39.27
CA THR A 403 7.03 -13.57 37.97
C THR A 403 5.58 -14.02 38.16
N ARG A 404 5.35 -14.98 39.07
CA ARG A 404 4.02 -15.49 39.44
C ARG A 404 3.12 -14.35 39.91
N ASP A 405 3.61 -13.55 40.83
CA ASP A 405 2.84 -12.48 41.46
C ASP A 405 2.49 -11.41 40.42
N ARG A 406 3.43 -11.02 39.55
CA ARG A 406 3.17 -10.07 38.45
C ARG A 406 2.11 -10.59 37.47
N GLU A 407 2.21 -11.85 37.04
CA GLU A 407 1.22 -12.46 36.15
C GLU A 407 -0.16 -12.52 36.82
N LEU A 408 -0.24 -12.96 38.08
CA LEU A 408 -1.50 -12.99 38.82
C LEU A 408 -2.15 -11.61 38.94
N VAL A 409 -1.36 -10.56 39.20
CA VAL A 409 -1.85 -9.17 39.25
C VAL A 409 -2.40 -8.74 37.89
N GLY A 410 -1.60 -8.89 36.83
CA GLY A 410 -1.98 -8.47 35.48
C GLY A 410 -3.24 -9.18 34.98
N ARG A 411 -3.25 -10.51 35.03
CA ARG A 411 -4.38 -11.34 34.59
C ARG A 411 -5.61 -11.15 35.47
N GLY A 412 -5.43 -11.02 36.79
CA GLY A 412 -6.52 -10.77 37.73
C GLY A 412 -7.21 -9.43 37.48
N ARG A 413 -6.45 -8.36 37.22
CA ARG A 413 -6.98 -7.04 36.86
C ARG A 413 -7.69 -7.06 35.51
N PHE A 414 -7.15 -7.78 34.53
CA PHE A 414 -7.83 -7.95 33.25
C PHE A 414 -9.17 -8.67 33.42
N TRP A 415 -9.21 -9.77 34.17
CA TRP A 415 -10.45 -10.50 34.42
C TRP A 415 -11.48 -9.64 35.18
N LEU A 416 -11.06 -8.81 36.13
CA LEU A 416 -11.95 -7.86 36.81
C LEU A 416 -12.60 -6.85 35.85
N LYS A 417 -11.91 -6.46 34.78
CA LYS A 417 -12.46 -5.59 33.73
C LYS A 417 -13.45 -6.35 32.83
N LEU A 418 -13.19 -7.62 32.57
CA LEU A 418 -14.03 -8.47 31.72
C LEU A 418 -15.30 -8.94 32.42
N ASP A 419 -15.18 -9.57 33.59
CA ASP A 419 -16.28 -9.99 34.46
C ASP A 419 -15.86 -9.90 35.93
N ARG A 420 -16.20 -8.77 36.53
CA ARG A 420 -15.86 -8.47 37.92
C ARG A 420 -16.40 -9.51 38.91
N LYS A 421 -17.65 -9.94 38.73
CA LYS A 421 -18.33 -10.80 39.70
C LYS A 421 -17.67 -12.18 39.72
N ALA A 422 -17.42 -12.75 38.53
CA ALA A 422 -16.74 -14.03 38.40
C ALA A 422 -15.30 -13.97 38.93
N ALA A 423 -14.55 -12.91 38.57
CA ALA A 423 -13.19 -12.70 39.02
C ALA A 423 -13.10 -12.58 40.55
N GLU A 424 -13.96 -11.77 41.18
CA GLU A 424 -14.00 -11.63 42.63
C GLU A 424 -14.32 -12.95 43.34
N ALA A 425 -15.31 -13.69 42.83
CA ALA A 425 -15.70 -14.98 43.39
C ALA A 425 -14.55 -16.00 43.33
N ALA A 426 -13.79 -16.03 42.22
CA ALA A 426 -12.68 -16.96 42.03
C ALA A 426 -11.42 -16.55 42.81
N ILE A 427 -11.01 -15.28 42.73
CA ILE A 427 -9.72 -14.81 43.26
C ILE A 427 -9.73 -14.72 44.79
N ARG A 428 -10.83 -14.25 45.41
CA ARG A 428 -10.88 -14.04 46.86
C ARG A 428 -10.67 -15.34 47.64
N VAL A 429 -11.31 -16.43 47.18
CA VAL A 429 -11.31 -17.72 47.88
C VAL A 429 -10.14 -18.62 47.48
N ASN A 430 -9.37 -18.29 46.43
CA ASN A 430 -8.26 -19.13 45.97
C ASN A 430 -7.07 -19.07 46.94
N PRO A 431 -6.71 -20.17 47.65
CA PRO A 431 -5.62 -20.15 48.63
C PRO A 431 -4.23 -20.12 47.99
N ALA A 432 -4.11 -20.43 46.69
CA ALA A 432 -2.84 -20.41 45.96
C ALA A 432 -2.41 -18.98 45.55
N ILE A 433 -3.29 -17.99 45.70
CA ILE A 433 -2.97 -16.58 45.45
C ILE A 433 -2.56 -15.92 46.79
N PRO A 434 -1.34 -15.36 46.91
CA PRO A 434 -0.91 -14.68 48.13
C PRO A 434 -1.84 -13.52 48.53
N ALA A 435 -2.00 -13.27 49.83
CA ALA A 435 -2.85 -12.19 50.33
C ALA A 435 -2.39 -10.80 49.83
N THR A 436 -1.08 -10.59 49.70
CA THR A 436 -0.48 -9.38 49.13
C THR A 436 -0.89 -9.17 47.67
N VAL A 437 -0.82 -10.22 46.85
CA VAL A 437 -1.25 -10.21 45.45
C VAL A 437 -2.74 -9.96 45.31
N LYS A 438 -3.58 -10.58 46.15
CA LYS A 438 -5.03 -10.30 46.19
C LYS A 438 -5.30 -8.82 46.48
N ALA A 439 -4.61 -8.25 47.47
CA ALA A 439 -4.75 -6.84 47.80
C ALA A 439 -4.39 -5.94 46.61
N GLU A 440 -3.32 -6.26 45.88
CA GLU A 440 -2.86 -5.50 44.71
C GLU A 440 -3.81 -5.62 43.51
N ILE A 441 -4.39 -6.80 43.27
CA ILE A 441 -5.41 -7.01 42.22
C ILE A 441 -6.62 -6.11 42.45
N PHE A 442 -7.11 -6.02 43.69
CA PHE A 442 -8.32 -5.27 44.03
C PHE A 442 -8.09 -3.78 44.29
N ASN A 443 -6.84 -3.31 44.31
CA ASN A 443 -6.51 -1.91 44.55
C ASN A 443 -6.30 -1.13 43.23
N PRO A 444 -7.16 -0.14 42.90
CA PRO A 444 -7.08 0.57 41.62
C PRO A 444 -5.97 1.65 41.55
N THR A 445 -5.22 1.90 42.63
CA THR A 445 -4.26 3.02 42.73
C THR A 445 -2.78 2.63 42.62
N THR A 446 -2.47 1.36 42.38
CA THR A 446 -1.07 0.91 42.18
C THR A 446 -0.82 0.76 40.67
N PRO A 447 0.02 1.60 40.04
CA PRO A 447 0.23 1.62 38.59
C PRO A 447 0.55 0.25 38.00
#